data_AF-A0A1D8TUY9-F1
#
_entry.id   AF-A0A1D8TUY9-F1
#
_cell.length_a   1.000
_cell.length_b   1.000
_cell.length_c   1.000
_cell.angle_alpha   90.00
_cell.angle_beta   90.00
_cell.angle_gamma   90.00
#
_symmetry.space_group_name_H-M   'P 1'
#
loop_
_entity.id
_entity.type
_entity.pdbx_description
1 polymer ?
#
loop_
_entity_poly.entity_id
_entity_poly.type
_entity_poly.pdbx_seq_one_letter_code
_entity_poly.pdbx_strand_id
1 'polypeptide(L)'
;MSKSIIELVDELSTDSLTVKILNALDFVIPGEWENLVGFNHTIRKLTGEEDYEVITKIRDRALAIYEDPNEGYQKAVGIYQKFDRTDKAIAAAALADKVGDTFRWIPFLQKLTPKADKLQGLDLGLKLVGELLAHSKIHKVGLNPFEFATSIQENYDKAALMRMVALVCIDGVIPLGADFVSKVRNTLEDGDQSSFSNNDEFEAIRDSIPDGDKQGFITQTFDAVGGWMDNLVSSVGLSRDSLSDSLGGFVEIADDKLDYVAAFLDASTNYYEHTGIQTVARHLILRAAEEID
;
A
#
# COMPACT_ATOMS: atom_id res chain seq x y z
N MET A 1 -2.07 24.62 -0.49
CA MET A 1 -1.87 24.00 0.82
C MET A 1 -2.04 22.50 0.66
N SER A 2 -1.22 21.68 1.31
CA SER A 2 -1.46 20.24 1.37
C SER A 2 -2.73 19.96 2.18
N LYS A 3 -3.47 18.91 1.84
CA LYS A 3 -4.67 18.52 2.60
C LYS A 3 -4.29 18.13 4.03
N SER A 4 -5.15 18.46 4.98
CA SER A 4 -5.06 17.97 6.35
C SER A 4 -5.32 16.46 6.41
N ILE A 5 -4.86 15.79 7.48
CA ILE A 5 -5.17 14.38 7.69
C ILE A 5 -6.68 14.14 7.81
N ILE A 6 -7.42 15.10 8.36
CA ILE A 6 -8.86 15.00 8.49
C ILE A 6 -9.52 14.98 7.10
N GLU A 7 -9.19 15.93 6.23
CA GLU A 7 -9.69 15.95 4.85
C GLU A 7 -9.32 14.67 4.10
N LEU A 8 -8.08 14.18 4.27
CA LEU A 8 -7.64 12.96 3.61
C LEU A 8 -8.46 11.73 4.03
N VAL A 9 -8.76 11.58 5.32
CA VAL A 9 -9.56 10.46 5.84
C VAL A 9 -11.05 10.60 5.50
N ASP A 10 -11.57 11.83 5.50
CA ASP A 10 -12.97 12.12 5.16
C ASP A 10 -13.24 11.88 3.65
N GLU A 11 -12.23 12.05 2.81
CA GLU A 11 -12.32 11.83 1.36
C GLU A 11 -11.99 10.39 0.90
N LEU A 12 -11.54 9.51 1.80
CA LEU A 12 -11.35 8.10 1.45
C LEU A 12 -12.66 7.49 0.92
N SER A 13 -12.54 6.65 -0.10
CA SER A 13 -13.73 6.03 -0.68
C SER A 13 -14.29 4.92 0.22
N THR A 14 -15.62 4.80 0.28
CA THR A 14 -16.30 3.67 0.94
C THR A 14 -16.66 2.53 -0.01
N ASP A 15 -16.65 2.75 -1.33
CA ASP A 15 -17.12 1.78 -2.34
C ASP A 15 -16.28 1.76 -3.64
N SER A 16 -15.03 2.24 -3.59
CA SER A 16 -14.13 2.18 -4.74
C SER A 16 -13.75 0.74 -5.11
N LEU A 17 -13.19 0.58 -6.31
CA LEU A 17 -12.59 -0.68 -6.72
C LEU A 17 -11.45 -1.10 -5.76
N THR A 18 -10.66 -0.15 -5.26
CA THR A 18 -9.68 -0.39 -4.20
C THR A 18 -10.31 -1.07 -2.99
N VAL A 19 -11.42 -0.53 -2.46
CA VAL A 19 -12.10 -1.11 -1.29
C VAL A 19 -12.64 -2.50 -1.60
N LYS A 20 -13.20 -2.70 -2.80
CA LYS A 20 -13.72 -4.01 -3.23
C LYS A 20 -12.62 -5.06 -3.32
N ILE A 21 -11.45 -4.69 -3.85
CA ILE A 21 -10.29 -5.59 -3.95
C ILE A 21 -9.71 -5.88 -2.56
N LEU A 22 -9.54 -4.87 -1.71
CA LEU A 22 -9.06 -5.09 -0.34
C LEU A 22 -9.99 -6.01 0.46
N ASN A 23 -11.32 -5.86 0.31
CA ASN A 23 -12.28 -6.81 0.87
C ASN A 23 -12.18 -8.21 0.26
N ALA A 24 -11.89 -8.32 -1.04
CA ALA A 24 -11.65 -9.60 -1.70
C ALA A 24 -10.34 -10.26 -1.24
N LEU A 25 -9.41 -9.52 -0.64
CA LEU A 25 -8.19 -10.06 -0.02
C LEU A 25 -8.37 -10.41 1.46
N ASP A 26 -9.56 -10.22 2.04
CA ASP A 26 -9.83 -10.51 3.45
C ASP A 26 -9.60 -11.99 3.79
N PHE A 27 -9.76 -12.92 2.84
CA PHE A 27 -9.47 -14.34 3.07
C PHE A 27 -8.01 -14.63 3.48
N VAL A 28 -7.08 -13.71 3.17
CA VAL A 28 -5.66 -13.82 3.55
C VAL A 28 -5.45 -13.46 5.02
N ILE A 29 -6.19 -12.47 5.52
CA ILE A 29 -6.13 -11.97 6.90
C ILE A 29 -7.55 -11.71 7.45
N PRO A 30 -8.34 -12.77 7.71
CA PRO A 30 -9.78 -12.64 7.91
C PRO A 30 -10.18 -11.70 9.05
N GLY A 31 -10.92 -10.65 8.72
CA GLY A 31 -11.44 -9.68 9.68
C GLY A 31 -10.38 -8.72 10.24
N GLU A 32 -9.15 -8.74 9.72
CA GLU A 32 -8.11 -7.84 10.20
C GLU A 32 -8.33 -6.41 9.75
N TRP A 33 -8.88 -6.18 8.57
CA TRP A 33 -9.08 -4.84 8.03
C TRP A 33 -10.55 -4.43 7.98
N GLU A 34 -10.84 -3.23 8.47
CA GLU A 34 -12.11 -2.53 8.30
C GLU A 34 -11.84 -1.22 7.55
N ASN A 35 -12.67 -0.88 6.56
CA ASN A 35 -12.53 0.37 5.82
C ASN A 35 -13.03 1.57 6.66
N LEU A 36 -12.22 2.02 7.61
CA LEU A 36 -12.51 3.19 8.43
C LEU A 36 -12.36 4.48 7.59
N VAL A 37 -13.49 5.15 7.36
CA VAL A 37 -13.61 6.41 6.62
C VAL A 37 -14.34 7.43 7.50
N GLY A 38 -13.92 8.69 7.43
CA GLY A 38 -14.44 9.76 8.27
C GLY A 38 -13.70 9.87 9.60
N PHE A 39 -12.98 10.98 9.82
CA PHE A 39 -12.04 11.12 10.94
C PHE A 39 -12.72 10.93 12.31
N ASN A 40 -13.89 11.53 12.50
CA ASN A 40 -14.66 11.38 13.75
C ASN A 40 -15.25 9.97 13.90
N HIS A 41 -15.54 9.27 12.81
CA HIS A 41 -15.96 7.87 12.87
C HIS A 41 -14.79 6.98 13.30
N THR A 42 -13.61 7.23 12.74
CA THR A 42 -12.37 6.54 13.11
C THR A 42 -12.00 6.76 14.58
N ILE A 43 -12.15 7.98 15.12
CA ILE A 43 -11.94 8.24 16.55
C ILE A 43 -12.83 7.33 17.40
N ARG A 44 -14.15 7.34 17.17
CA ARG A 44 -15.11 6.50 17.92
C ARG A 44 -14.72 5.03 17.88
N LYS A 45 -14.36 4.54 16.69
CA LYS A 45 -13.99 3.14 16.48
C LYS A 45 -12.72 2.73 17.21
N LEU A 46 -11.73 3.62 17.30
CA LEU A 46 -10.44 3.32 17.92
C LEU A 46 -10.44 3.51 19.43
N THR A 47 -11.16 4.51 19.94
CA THR A 47 -11.12 4.88 21.37
C THR A 47 -12.34 4.41 22.15
N GLY A 48 -13.47 4.13 21.47
CA GLY A 48 -14.76 3.89 22.12
C GLY A 48 -15.42 5.14 22.70
N GLU A 49 -14.86 6.33 22.46
CA GLU A 49 -15.40 7.60 22.95
C GLU A 49 -16.67 7.99 22.17
N GLU A 50 -17.68 8.50 22.87
CA GLU A 50 -18.93 9.00 22.29
C GLU A 50 -19.21 10.46 22.63
N ASP A 51 -18.52 11.02 23.63
CA ASP A 51 -18.60 12.43 24.00
C ASP A 51 -18.04 13.33 22.89
N TYR A 52 -18.88 14.21 22.37
CA TYR A 52 -18.54 15.09 21.26
C TYR A 52 -17.39 16.06 21.58
N GLU A 53 -17.31 16.56 22.82
CA GLU A 53 -16.23 17.46 23.24
C GLU A 53 -14.90 16.72 23.32
N VAL A 54 -14.89 15.48 23.83
CA VAL A 54 -13.68 14.66 23.88
C VAL A 54 -13.22 14.29 22.47
N ILE A 55 -14.13 13.84 21.59
CA ILE A 55 -13.83 13.56 20.18
C ILE A 55 -13.22 14.79 19.50
N THR A 56 -13.76 15.98 19.76
CA THR A 56 -13.24 17.23 19.20
C THR A 56 -11.82 17.52 19.69
N LYS A 57 -11.51 17.30 20.98
CA LYS A 57 -10.15 17.45 21.52
C LYS A 57 -9.16 16.47 20.88
N ILE A 58 -9.53 15.20 20.71
CA ILE A 58 -8.70 14.20 20.01
C ILE A 58 -8.44 14.65 18.58
N ARG A 59 -9.49 15.08 17.87
CA ARG A 59 -9.41 15.57 16.50
C ARG A 59 -8.44 16.75 16.37
N ASP A 60 -8.60 17.76 17.20
CA ASP A 60 -7.75 18.96 17.17
C ASP A 60 -6.30 18.62 17.53
N ARG A 61 -6.09 17.75 18.51
CA ARG A 61 -4.75 17.31 18.90
C ARG A 61 -4.07 16.49 17.81
N ALA A 62 -4.79 15.55 17.18
CA ALA A 62 -4.29 14.76 16.06
C ALA A 62 -3.92 15.65 14.86
N LEU A 63 -4.72 16.68 14.56
CA LEU A 63 -4.40 17.67 13.53
C LEU A 63 -3.12 18.43 13.87
N ALA A 64 -2.97 18.91 15.10
CA ALA A 64 -1.77 19.62 15.53
C ALA A 64 -0.49 18.76 15.43
N ILE A 65 -0.57 17.48 15.81
CA ILE A 65 0.55 16.53 15.65
C ILE A 65 0.87 16.29 14.16
N TYR A 66 -0.15 16.16 13.32
CA TYR A 66 0.03 15.97 11.88
C TYR A 66 0.69 17.19 11.21
N GLU A 67 0.32 18.40 11.63
CA GLU A 67 0.83 19.65 11.07
C GLU A 67 2.24 20.01 11.53
N ASP A 68 2.76 19.38 12.59
CA ASP A 68 4.13 19.60 13.05
C ASP A 68 5.13 18.94 12.07
N PRO A 69 5.99 19.73 11.39
CA PRO A 69 6.96 19.20 10.43
C PRO A 69 8.02 18.28 11.06
N ASN A 70 8.17 18.29 12.39
CA ASN A 70 9.08 17.43 13.12
C ASN A 70 8.50 16.04 13.39
N GLU A 71 7.19 15.85 13.20
CA GLU A 71 6.49 14.60 13.50
C GLU A 71 6.50 13.60 12.34
N GLY A 72 6.83 14.03 11.12
CA GLY A 72 7.07 13.12 9.99
C GLY A 72 5.82 12.55 9.30
N TYR A 73 4.62 12.67 9.86
CA TYR A 73 3.38 12.12 9.30
C TYR A 73 3.04 12.65 7.90
N GLN A 74 3.21 13.95 7.65
CA GLN A 74 3.02 14.52 6.31
C GLN A 74 3.97 13.92 5.28
N LYS A 75 5.20 13.59 5.68
CA LYS A 75 6.18 12.93 4.80
C LYS A 75 5.77 11.49 4.53
N ALA A 76 5.28 10.77 5.53
CA ALA A 76 4.75 9.41 5.37
C ALA A 76 3.55 9.37 4.40
N VAL A 77 2.56 10.24 4.60
CA VAL A 77 1.44 10.40 3.65
C VAL A 77 1.96 10.72 2.25
N GLY A 78 2.90 11.66 2.13
CA GLY A 78 3.50 12.02 0.86
C GLY A 78 4.17 10.84 0.14
N ILE A 79 4.78 9.91 0.87
CA ILE A 79 5.35 8.68 0.30
C ILE A 79 4.23 7.79 -0.25
N TYR A 80 3.20 7.48 0.55
CA TYR A 80 2.08 6.65 0.10
C TYR A 80 1.37 7.21 -1.13
N GLN A 81 1.16 8.53 -1.16
CA GLN A 81 0.54 9.22 -2.29
C GLN A 81 1.39 9.21 -3.57
N LYS A 82 2.72 9.18 -3.44
CA LYS A 82 3.62 9.17 -4.60
C LYS A 82 3.57 7.84 -5.34
N PHE A 83 3.67 6.73 -4.60
CA PHE A 83 3.63 5.37 -5.17
C PHE A 83 2.31 5.03 -5.87
N ASP A 84 1.22 5.72 -5.55
CA ASP A 84 -0.06 5.54 -6.25
C ASP A 84 -0.29 6.58 -7.36
N ARG A 85 0.48 7.67 -7.45
CA ARG A 85 0.27 8.73 -8.47
C ARG A 85 1.07 8.50 -9.74
N THR A 86 2.13 7.70 -9.70
CA THR A 86 2.96 7.37 -10.87
C THR A 86 2.18 6.60 -11.95
N ASP A 87 1.17 5.80 -11.58
CA ASP A 87 0.38 5.01 -12.55
C ASP A 87 -0.97 5.63 -12.99
N LYS A 88 -1.38 6.79 -12.43
CA LYS A 88 -2.76 7.32 -12.55
C LYS A 88 -3.12 8.06 -13.85
N ALA A 89 -2.19 8.24 -14.80
CA ALA A 89 -2.41 9.18 -15.91
C ALA A 89 -3.49 8.77 -16.95
N ILE A 90 -3.97 7.51 -16.97
CA ILE A 90 -4.78 7.02 -18.12
C ILE A 90 -6.14 6.39 -17.73
N ALA A 91 -6.37 5.95 -16.49
CA ALA A 91 -7.53 5.10 -16.17
C ALA A 91 -8.75 5.82 -15.56
N ALA A 92 -8.57 6.89 -14.78
CA ALA A 92 -9.62 7.45 -13.93
C ALA A 92 -10.83 8.03 -14.71
N ALA A 93 -10.59 8.65 -15.88
CA ALA A 93 -11.64 9.25 -16.69
C ALA A 93 -12.61 8.21 -17.30
N ALA A 94 -12.15 6.97 -17.53
CA ALA A 94 -12.96 5.91 -18.14
C ALA A 94 -13.81 5.13 -17.11
N LEU A 95 -13.45 5.22 -15.82
CA LEU A 95 -14.14 4.54 -14.71
C LEU A 95 -15.26 5.40 -14.11
N ALA A 96 -15.13 6.72 -14.17
CA ALA A 96 -16.12 7.67 -13.62
C ALA A 96 -17.52 7.54 -14.26
N ASP A 97 -17.60 7.16 -15.54
CA ASP A 97 -18.86 7.02 -16.29
C ASP A 97 -19.63 5.72 -16.03
N LYS A 98 -19.12 4.79 -15.20
CA LYS A 98 -19.69 3.43 -15.07
C LYS A 98 -20.05 2.99 -13.64
N VAL A 99 -20.30 3.93 -12.74
CA VAL A 99 -20.85 3.64 -11.41
C VAL A 99 -22.34 3.26 -11.55
N GLY A 100 -22.63 1.98 -11.81
CA GLY A 100 -24.01 1.46 -11.84
C GLY A 100 -24.23 0.18 -12.66
N ASP A 101 -23.40 -0.09 -13.67
CA ASP A 101 -23.49 -1.29 -14.52
C ASP A 101 -22.36 -2.29 -14.21
N THR A 102 -22.62 -3.58 -14.37
CA THR A 102 -21.62 -4.66 -14.28
C THR A 102 -20.42 -4.30 -15.17
N PHE A 103 -19.28 -4.00 -14.54
CA PHE A 103 -18.10 -3.49 -15.20
C PHE A 103 -17.55 -4.53 -16.19
N ARG A 104 -17.77 -4.32 -17.49
CA ARG A 104 -17.14 -5.11 -18.55
C ARG A 104 -15.76 -4.52 -18.85
N TRP A 105 -14.76 -5.08 -18.19
CA TRP A 105 -13.35 -4.70 -18.16
C TRP A 105 -12.53 -5.19 -19.36
N ILE A 106 -12.99 -6.20 -20.11
CA ILE A 106 -12.29 -6.77 -21.29
C ILE A 106 -11.84 -5.70 -22.32
N PRO A 107 -12.67 -4.70 -22.68
CA PRO A 107 -12.24 -3.63 -23.61
C PRO A 107 -11.19 -2.68 -23.02
N PHE A 108 -11.06 -2.62 -21.70
CA PHE A 108 -10.05 -1.81 -21.00
C PHE A 108 -8.71 -2.54 -20.95
N LEU A 109 -8.71 -3.86 -20.70
CA LEU A 109 -7.49 -4.68 -20.72
C LEU A 109 -6.72 -4.55 -22.04
N GLN A 110 -7.42 -4.47 -23.16
CA GLN A 110 -6.80 -4.32 -24.50
C GLN A 110 -6.04 -3.00 -24.69
N LYS A 111 -6.24 -2.01 -23.81
CA LYS A 111 -5.56 -0.71 -23.84
C LYS A 111 -4.40 -0.62 -22.85
N LEU A 112 -4.24 -1.63 -22.00
CA LEU A 112 -3.15 -1.70 -21.04
C LEU A 112 -1.99 -2.49 -21.63
N THR A 113 -0.79 -1.99 -21.37
CA THR A 113 0.45 -2.70 -21.69
C THR A 113 0.94 -3.35 -20.41
N PRO A 114 0.98 -4.68 -20.32
CA PRO A 114 1.59 -5.34 -19.18
C PRO A 114 3.03 -4.88 -18.97
N LYS A 115 3.41 -4.62 -17.71
CA LYS A 115 4.78 -4.31 -17.33
C LYS A 115 5.63 -5.58 -17.50
N ALA A 116 6.89 -5.43 -17.91
CA ALA A 116 7.82 -6.56 -17.96
C ALA A 116 8.14 -7.03 -16.54
N ASP A 117 8.30 -8.34 -16.31
CA ASP A 117 8.59 -8.93 -14.99
C ASP A 117 9.73 -8.23 -14.24
N LYS A 118 10.78 -7.83 -14.97
CA LYS A 118 11.90 -7.09 -14.39
C LYS A 118 11.47 -5.74 -13.82
N LEU A 119 10.65 -4.97 -14.54
CA LEU A 119 10.14 -3.69 -14.06
C LEU A 119 9.22 -3.91 -12.86
N GLN A 120 8.34 -4.92 -12.91
CA GLN A 120 7.47 -5.24 -11.79
C GLN A 120 8.25 -5.60 -10.52
N GLY A 121 9.34 -6.36 -10.65
CA GLY A 121 10.20 -6.69 -9.52
C GLY A 121 10.88 -5.46 -8.90
N LEU A 122 11.32 -4.52 -9.75
CA LEU A 122 11.85 -3.24 -9.29
C LEU A 122 10.78 -2.41 -8.56
N ASP A 123 9.58 -2.28 -9.13
CA ASP A 123 8.46 -1.54 -8.55
C ASP A 123 8.08 -2.11 -7.17
N LEU A 124 7.99 -3.44 -7.04
CA LEU A 124 7.71 -4.12 -5.77
C LEU A 124 8.80 -3.81 -4.73
N GLY A 125 10.08 -3.93 -5.10
CA GLY A 125 11.20 -3.62 -4.22
C GLY A 125 11.19 -2.16 -3.75
N LEU A 126 10.84 -1.24 -4.65
CA LEU A 126 10.75 0.19 -4.34
C LEU A 126 9.53 0.52 -3.47
N LYS A 127 8.36 -0.08 -3.70
CA LYS A 127 7.19 0.04 -2.82
C LYS A 127 7.56 -0.39 -1.40
N LEU A 128 8.29 -1.50 -1.23
CA LEU A 128 8.75 -1.94 0.08
C LEU A 128 9.72 -0.96 0.75
N VAL A 129 10.65 -0.36 -0.01
CA VAL A 129 11.49 0.73 0.53
C VAL A 129 10.64 1.94 0.89
N GLY A 130 9.62 2.27 0.10
CA GLY A 130 8.62 3.27 0.44
C GLY A 130 7.94 3.00 1.79
N GLU A 131 7.56 1.75 2.05
CA GLU A 131 6.96 1.33 3.31
C GLU A 131 7.96 1.53 4.47
N LEU A 132 9.21 1.09 4.30
CA LEU A 132 10.28 1.33 5.29
C LEU A 132 10.43 2.82 5.59
N LEU A 133 10.53 3.66 4.56
CA LEU A 133 10.66 5.11 4.73
C LEU A 133 9.47 5.70 5.49
N ALA A 134 8.25 5.32 5.13
CA ALA A 134 7.04 5.80 5.79
C ALA A 134 6.94 5.30 7.24
N HIS A 135 7.25 4.02 7.48
CA HIS A 135 7.33 3.41 8.81
C HIS A 135 8.31 4.17 9.70
N SER A 136 9.53 4.43 9.23
CA SER A 136 10.53 5.18 9.97
C SER A 136 10.09 6.61 10.30
N LYS A 137 9.29 7.26 9.43
CA LYS A 137 8.71 8.58 9.74
C LYS A 137 7.62 8.50 10.81
N ILE A 138 6.70 7.54 10.69
CA ILE A 138 5.56 7.37 11.61
C ILE A 138 6.05 7.02 13.02
N HIS A 139 7.00 6.11 13.13
CA HIS A 139 7.49 5.57 14.41
C HIS A 139 8.75 6.27 14.93
N LYS A 140 9.29 7.24 14.18
CA LYS A 140 10.54 7.97 14.50
C LYS A 140 11.73 7.04 14.74
N VAL A 141 11.82 5.95 13.97
CA VAL A 141 12.92 4.97 14.00
C VAL A 141 13.88 5.17 12.83
N GLY A 142 15.03 4.50 12.87
CA GLY A 142 16.03 4.54 11.80
C GLY A 142 15.59 3.83 10.52
N LEU A 143 16.40 3.94 9.47
CA LEU A 143 16.23 3.21 8.20
C LEU A 143 16.97 1.88 8.25
N ASN A 144 16.50 0.97 9.12
CA ASN A 144 17.12 -0.35 9.30
C ASN A 144 16.20 -1.46 8.73
N PRO A 145 16.60 -2.12 7.62
CA PRO A 145 15.85 -3.23 7.02
C PRO A 145 15.41 -4.34 7.99
N PHE A 146 16.28 -4.73 8.93
CA PHE A 146 16.00 -5.84 9.84
C PHE A 146 15.02 -5.44 10.94
N GLU A 147 15.17 -4.25 11.53
CA GLU A 147 14.19 -3.73 12.50
C GLU A 147 12.82 -3.55 11.86
N PHE A 148 12.79 -3.12 10.60
CA PHE A 148 11.58 -3.00 9.82
C PHE A 148 10.90 -4.34 9.55
N ALA A 149 11.66 -5.37 9.15
CA ALA A 149 11.12 -6.71 8.98
C ALA A 149 10.55 -7.27 10.30
N THR A 150 11.25 -7.08 11.43
CA THR A 150 10.72 -7.42 12.76
C THR A 150 9.43 -6.67 13.06
N SER A 151 9.36 -5.38 12.72
CA SER A 151 8.16 -4.57 12.92
C SER A 151 6.97 -5.06 12.10
N ILE A 152 7.19 -5.48 10.85
CA ILE A 152 6.15 -6.13 10.02
C ILE A 152 5.65 -7.40 10.70
N GLN A 153 6.56 -8.23 11.23
CA GLN A 153 6.18 -9.49 11.87
C GLN A 153 5.41 -9.30 13.18
N GLU A 154 5.79 -8.31 13.99
CA GLU A 154 5.31 -8.18 15.37
C GLU A 154 4.22 -7.14 15.55
N ASN A 155 4.23 -6.07 14.74
CA ASN A 155 3.45 -4.86 15.00
C ASN A 155 2.51 -4.45 13.86
N TYR A 156 2.63 -5.05 12.66
CA TYR A 156 1.72 -4.69 11.57
C TYR A 156 0.36 -5.32 11.80
N ASP A 157 -0.64 -4.45 11.94
CA ASP A 157 -2.04 -4.80 12.07
C ASP A 157 -2.90 -3.96 11.12
N LYS A 158 -4.18 -4.32 11.03
CA LYS A 158 -5.23 -3.49 10.39
C LYS A 158 -4.83 -3.01 9.00
N ALA A 159 -4.88 -1.69 8.77
CA ALA A 159 -4.57 -1.10 7.48
C ALA A 159 -3.09 -1.29 7.05
N ALA A 160 -2.15 -1.33 7.99
CA ALA A 160 -0.74 -1.54 7.65
C ALA A 160 -0.50 -2.98 7.18
N LEU A 161 -1.08 -3.97 7.88
CA LEU A 161 -1.01 -5.36 7.47
C LEU A 161 -1.71 -5.60 6.13
N MET A 162 -2.92 -5.04 5.95
CA MET A 162 -3.65 -5.15 4.68
C MET A 162 -2.90 -4.51 3.50
N ARG A 163 -2.17 -3.40 3.72
CA ARG A 163 -1.30 -2.83 2.69
C ARG A 163 -0.22 -3.80 2.24
N MET A 164 0.43 -4.48 3.19
CA MET A 164 1.48 -5.46 2.91
C MET A 164 0.91 -6.72 2.23
N VAL A 165 -0.27 -7.17 2.65
CA VAL A 165 -0.99 -8.27 1.97
C VAL A 165 -1.34 -7.90 0.53
N ALA A 166 -1.88 -6.70 0.31
CA ALA A 166 -2.21 -6.21 -1.02
C ALA A 166 -0.96 -6.08 -1.90
N LEU A 167 0.16 -5.60 -1.36
CA LEU A 167 1.45 -5.57 -2.05
C LEU A 167 1.89 -6.97 -2.49
N VAL A 168 1.85 -7.96 -1.59
CA VAL A 168 2.19 -9.35 -1.92
C VAL A 168 1.26 -9.93 -3.00
N CYS A 169 -0.05 -9.69 -2.89
CA CYS A 169 -1.02 -10.27 -3.81
C CYS A 169 -1.01 -9.60 -5.18
N ILE A 170 -1.07 -8.27 -5.21
CA ILE A 170 -1.28 -7.46 -6.43
C ILE A 170 0.03 -7.23 -7.18
N ASP A 171 1.11 -6.90 -6.47
CA ASP A 171 2.40 -6.59 -7.09
C ASP A 171 3.37 -7.79 -7.13
N GLY A 172 3.14 -8.80 -6.30
CA GLY A 172 3.92 -10.04 -6.24
C GLY A 172 3.25 -11.19 -7.00
N VAL A 173 2.30 -11.87 -6.36
CA VAL A 173 1.78 -13.17 -6.81
C VAL A 173 1.05 -13.08 -8.15
N ILE A 174 0.21 -12.08 -8.38
CA ILE A 174 -0.52 -11.95 -9.66
C ILE A 174 0.46 -11.81 -10.83
N PRO A 175 1.33 -10.78 -10.89
CA PRO A 175 2.20 -10.59 -12.03
C PRO A 175 3.37 -11.57 -12.07
N LEU A 176 3.94 -11.99 -10.94
CA LEU A 176 5.20 -12.74 -10.91
C LEU A 176 5.05 -14.20 -10.45
N GLY A 177 3.87 -14.63 -9.99
CA GLY A 177 3.61 -15.98 -9.51
C GLY A 177 3.98 -16.18 -8.04
N ALA A 178 3.66 -17.36 -7.48
CA ALA A 178 3.89 -17.66 -6.06
C ALA A 178 5.38 -17.67 -5.66
N ASP A 179 6.29 -17.84 -6.62
CA ASP A 179 7.75 -17.80 -6.44
C ASP A 179 8.34 -16.39 -6.65
N PHE A 180 7.52 -15.34 -6.62
CA PHE A 180 7.95 -13.97 -6.92
C PHE A 180 9.13 -13.49 -6.05
N VAL A 181 9.21 -13.89 -4.78
CA VAL A 181 10.28 -13.43 -3.88
C VAL A 181 11.65 -13.77 -4.46
N SER A 182 11.81 -14.98 -5.00
CA SER A 182 13.07 -15.38 -5.64
C SER A 182 13.31 -14.66 -6.97
N LYS A 183 12.27 -14.41 -7.76
CA LYS A 183 12.38 -13.65 -9.02
C LYS A 183 12.78 -12.20 -8.80
N VAL A 184 12.20 -11.55 -7.80
CA VAL A 184 12.50 -10.16 -7.46
C VAL A 184 13.89 -10.05 -6.85
N ARG A 185 14.28 -10.96 -5.95
CA ARG A 185 15.66 -11.02 -5.44
C ARG A 185 16.68 -11.08 -6.57
N ASN A 186 16.52 -12.02 -7.51
CA ASN A 186 17.42 -12.14 -8.66
C ASN A 186 17.42 -10.86 -9.51
N THR A 187 16.25 -10.22 -9.70
CA THR A 187 16.15 -8.97 -10.46
C THR A 187 16.91 -7.82 -9.79
N LEU A 188 16.86 -7.73 -8.46
CA LEU A 188 17.55 -6.70 -7.69
C LEU A 188 19.06 -6.95 -7.58
N GLU A 189 19.48 -8.21 -7.55
CA GLU A 189 20.90 -8.62 -7.54
C GLU A 189 21.57 -8.47 -8.91
N ASP A 190 20.89 -8.86 -9.99
CA ASP A 190 21.40 -8.81 -11.37
C ASP A 190 21.33 -7.41 -11.99
N GLY A 191 20.58 -6.50 -11.38
CA GLY A 191 20.46 -5.12 -11.83
C GLY A 191 21.79 -4.36 -11.67
N ASP A 192 21.98 -3.31 -12.47
CA ASP A 192 22.94 -2.26 -12.15
C ASP A 192 22.19 -1.00 -11.67
N GLN A 193 22.89 -0.01 -11.11
CA GLN A 193 22.27 1.25 -10.70
C GLN A 193 21.54 1.97 -11.86
N SER A 194 21.91 1.69 -13.11
CA SER A 194 21.24 2.26 -14.29
C SER A 194 19.82 1.70 -14.49
N SER A 195 19.56 0.50 -13.97
CA SER A 195 18.25 -0.17 -14.02
C SER A 195 17.17 0.59 -13.23
N PHE A 196 17.57 1.42 -12.27
CA PHE A 196 16.67 2.30 -11.49
C PHE A 196 16.55 3.72 -12.06
N SER A 197 17.47 4.11 -12.96
CA SER A 197 17.61 5.53 -13.39
C SER A 197 16.47 6.05 -14.26
N ASN A 198 15.62 5.16 -14.78
CA ASN A 198 14.42 5.51 -15.56
C ASN A 198 13.12 5.05 -14.87
N ASN A 199 13.18 4.77 -13.56
CA ASN A 199 12.02 4.34 -12.78
C ASN A 199 11.48 5.53 -11.96
N ASP A 200 10.21 5.87 -12.18
CA ASP A 200 9.59 7.05 -11.60
C ASP A 200 9.44 6.92 -10.07
N GLU A 201 9.19 5.71 -9.57
CA GLU A 201 9.12 5.42 -8.14
C GLU A 201 10.48 5.64 -7.47
N PHE A 202 11.57 5.16 -8.09
CA PHE A 202 12.92 5.37 -7.59
C PHE A 202 13.25 6.86 -7.54
N GLU A 203 13.00 7.61 -8.61
CA GLU A 203 13.20 9.05 -8.65
C GLU A 203 12.39 9.78 -7.56
N ALA A 204 11.20 9.28 -7.23
CA ALA A 204 10.34 9.86 -6.20
C ALA A 204 10.89 9.71 -4.77
N ILE A 205 11.73 8.70 -4.50
CA ILE A 205 12.27 8.38 -3.17
C ILE A 205 13.79 8.44 -3.06
N ARG A 206 14.53 8.60 -4.16
CA ARG A 206 16.00 8.49 -4.19
C ARG A 206 16.73 9.37 -3.19
N ASP A 207 16.18 10.55 -2.87
CA ASP A 207 16.77 11.53 -1.94
C ASP A 207 16.42 11.22 -0.47
N SER A 208 15.53 10.25 -0.24
CA SER A 208 15.13 9.76 1.08
C SER A 208 15.83 8.46 1.47
N ILE A 209 16.45 7.78 0.51
CA ILE A 209 17.31 6.60 0.72
C ILE A 209 18.70 7.05 1.17
N PRO A 210 19.41 6.32 2.06
CA PRO A 210 20.79 6.63 2.43
C PRO A 210 21.72 6.81 1.21
N ASP A 211 22.61 7.80 1.28
CA ASP A 211 23.64 8.00 0.26
C ASP A 211 24.64 6.83 0.23
N GLY A 212 25.20 6.56 -0.94
CA GLY A 212 26.11 5.44 -1.17
C GLY A 212 25.46 4.33 -2.00
N ASP A 213 25.45 3.11 -1.48
CA ASP A 213 24.94 1.94 -2.18
C ASP A 213 23.40 1.83 -2.08
N LYS A 214 22.70 2.65 -2.89
CA LYS A 214 21.23 2.67 -2.93
C LYS A 214 20.64 1.34 -3.39
N GLN A 215 21.29 0.68 -4.35
CA GLN A 215 20.88 -0.64 -4.81
C GLN A 215 21.02 -1.66 -3.68
N GLY A 216 22.17 -1.71 -3.02
CA GLY A 216 22.37 -2.61 -1.88
C GLY A 216 21.37 -2.36 -0.74
N PHE A 217 20.96 -1.11 -0.50
CA PHE A 217 19.91 -0.79 0.46
C PHE A 217 18.54 -1.32 0.04
N ILE A 218 18.16 -1.18 -1.24
CA ILE A 218 16.90 -1.73 -1.78
C ILE A 218 16.90 -3.25 -1.68
N THR A 219 17.98 -3.91 -2.13
CA THR A 219 18.12 -5.38 -2.07
C THR A 219 18.06 -5.88 -0.63
N GLN A 220 18.79 -5.26 0.30
CA GLN A 220 18.75 -5.64 1.72
C GLN A 220 17.36 -5.43 2.35
N THR A 221 16.65 -4.37 1.97
CA THR A 221 15.27 -4.14 2.43
C THR A 221 14.34 -5.25 1.96
N PHE A 222 14.45 -5.63 0.69
CA PHE A 222 13.67 -6.72 0.12
C PHE A 222 13.99 -8.07 0.78
N ASP A 223 15.27 -8.38 0.94
CA ASP A 223 15.71 -9.64 1.54
C ASP A 223 15.28 -9.79 3.00
N ALA A 224 15.35 -8.71 3.78
CA ALA A 224 14.94 -8.73 5.17
C ALA A 224 13.45 -9.10 5.33
N VAL A 225 12.60 -8.66 4.40
CA VAL A 225 11.14 -8.93 4.44
C VAL A 225 10.76 -10.19 3.65
N GLY A 226 11.64 -10.71 2.78
CA GLY A 226 11.39 -11.85 1.92
C GLY A 226 10.85 -13.08 2.66
N GLY A 227 11.41 -13.40 3.83
CA GLY A 227 10.94 -14.52 4.64
C GLY A 227 9.50 -14.36 5.16
N TRP A 228 9.09 -13.13 5.48
CA TRP A 228 7.71 -12.84 5.86
C TRP A 228 6.75 -13.03 4.67
N MET A 229 7.14 -12.55 3.48
CA MET A 229 6.35 -12.71 2.26
C MET A 229 6.21 -14.18 1.85
N ASP A 230 7.30 -14.96 1.87
CA ASP A 230 7.28 -16.39 1.59
C ASP A 230 6.39 -17.15 2.58
N ASN A 231 6.42 -16.78 3.87
CA ASN A 231 5.56 -17.37 4.88
C ASN A 231 4.07 -17.01 4.65
N LEU A 232 3.76 -15.78 4.27
CA LEU A 232 2.39 -15.38 3.93
C LEU A 232 1.85 -16.19 2.74
N VAL A 233 2.64 -16.30 1.67
CA VAL A 233 2.28 -17.08 0.47
C VAL A 233 2.03 -18.54 0.82
N SER A 234 2.96 -19.17 1.55
CA SER A 234 2.87 -20.60 1.86
C SER A 234 1.80 -20.93 2.90
N SER A 235 1.59 -20.10 3.92
CA SER A 235 0.61 -20.35 4.97
C SER A 235 -0.84 -20.26 4.50
N VAL A 236 -1.12 -19.38 3.55
CA VAL A 236 -2.46 -19.18 2.97
C VAL A 236 -2.66 -19.99 1.67
N GLY A 237 -1.58 -20.47 1.05
CA GLY A 237 -1.64 -21.13 -0.26
C GLY A 237 -1.93 -20.13 -1.38
N LEU A 238 -1.28 -18.95 -1.32
CA LEU A 238 -1.46 -17.92 -2.35
C LEU A 238 -0.89 -18.41 -3.68
N SER A 239 -1.72 -18.32 -4.71
CA SER A 239 -1.38 -18.59 -6.09
C SER A 239 -2.16 -17.62 -6.98
N ARG A 240 -1.81 -17.60 -8.26
CA ARG A 240 -2.60 -16.86 -9.25
C ARG A 240 -4.05 -17.37 -9.29
N ASP A 241 -4.25 -18.68 -9.12
CA ASP A 241 -5.58 -19.30 -9.10
C ASP A 241 -6.37 -18.89 -7.87
N SER A 242 -5.80 -18.96 -6.67
CA SER A 242 -6.54 -18.61 -5.44
C SER A 242 -6.87 -17.11 -5.38
N LEU A 243 -6.00 -16.26 -5.93
CA LEU A 243 -6.30 -14.84 -6.09
C LEU A 243 -7.33 -14.59 -7.19
N SER A 244 -7.27 -15.31 -8.32
CA SER A 244 -8.28 -15.25 -9.38
C SER A 244 -9.65 -15.64 -8.85
N ASP A 245 -9.74 -16.71 -8.07
CA ASP A 245 -10.99 -17.19 -7.47
C ASP A 245 -11.56 -16.17 -6.49
N SER A 246 -10.72 -15.56 -5.65
CA SER A 246 -11.17 -14.54 -4.69
C SER A 246 -11.58 -13.23 -5.35
N LEU A 247 -10.87 -12.82 -6.41
CA LEU A 247 -11.24 -11.69 -7.26
C LEU A 247 -12.38 -12.05 -8.24
N GLY A 248 -12.76 -13.33 -8.32
CA GLY A 248 -13.59 -14.01 -9.33
C GLY A 248 -15.06 -13.60 -9.40
N GLY A 249 -15.47 -12.53 -8.72
CA GLY A 249 -16.70 -11.80 -9.03
C GLY A 249 -16.53 -10.77 -10.15
N PHE A 250 -15.30 -10.42 -10.52
CA PHE A 250 -15.02 -9.32 -11.43
C PHE A 250 -14.45 -9.75 -12.80
N VAL A 251 -13.95 -10.99 -12.92
CA VAL A 251 -12.90 -11.32 -13.87
C VAL A 251 -12.92 -12.82 -14.25
N GLU A 252 -13.43 -13.20 -15.44
CA GLU A 252 -13.16 -14.53 -16.03
C GLU A 252 -11.71 -14.53 -16.55
N ILE A 253 -10.77 -15.09 -15.79
CA ILE A 253 -9.35 -15.13 -16.15
C ILE A 253 -9.04 -16.40 -16.94
N ALA A 254 -8.33 -16.23 -18.05
CA ALA A 254 -7.49 -17.28 -18.61
C ALA A 254 -6.02 -16.93 -18.26
N ASP A 255 -5.19 -17.94 -18.01
CA ASP A 255 -3.80 -17.77 -17.53
C ASP A 255 -2.96 -16.80 -18.37
N ASP A 256 -3.24 -16.70 -19.67
CA ASP A 256 -2.58 -15.80 -20.63
C ASP A 256 -2.96 -14.32 -20.46
N LYS A 257 -3.85 -14.00 -19.51
CA LYS A 257 -4.34 -12.64 -19.26
C LYS A 257 -3.97 -12.08 -17.90
N LEU A 258 -3.33 -12.85 -17.02
CA LEU A 258 -2.99 -12.41 -15.66
C LEU A 258 -2.12 -11.16 -15.64
N ASP A 259 -1.23 -10.99 -16.61
CA ASP A 259 -0.39 -9.79 -16.70
C ASP A 259 -1.23 -8.53 -17.03
N TYR A 260 -2.34 -8.69 -17.76
CA TYR A 260 -3.32 -7.61 -17.98
C TYR A 260 -4.16 -7.35 -16.73
N VAL A 261 -4.45 -8.38 -15.92
CA VAL A 261 -5.11 -8.21 -14.63
C VAL A 261 -4.21 -7.41 -13.70
N ALA A 262 -2.92 -7.73 -13.61
CA ALA A 262 -1.95 -6.94 -12.84
C ALA A 262 -1.96 -5.47 -13.26
N ALA A 263 -1.82 -5.19 -14.56
CA ALA A 263 -1.85 -3.83 -15.09
C ALA A 263 -3.19 -3.12 -14.83
N PHE A 264 -4.30 -3.85 -14.82
CA PHE A 264 -5.60 -3.30 -14.47
C PHE A 264 -5.68 -2.90 -13.01
N LEU A 265 -5.28 -3.79 -12.11
CA LEU A 265 -5.31 -3.55 -10.66
C LEU A 265 -4.40 -2.38 -10.30
N ASP A 266 -3.19 -2.31 -10.85
CA ASP A 266 -2.25 -1.21 -10.65
C ASP A 266 -2.85 0.13 -11.13
N ALA A 267 -3.43 0.18 -12.32
CA ALA A 267 -4.01 1.41 -12.89
C ALA A 267 -5.34 1.85 -12.25
N SER A 268 -6.07 0.93 -11.60
CA SER A 268 -7.44 1.17 -11.14
C SER A 268 -7.61 1.15 -9.62
N THR A 269 -6.56 0.82 -8.90
CA THR A 269 -6.53 0.87 -7.43
C THR A 269 -5.56 1.92 -6.92
N ASN A 270 -5.75 2.26 -5.65
CA ASN A 270 -4.88 3.14 -4.88
C ASN A 270 -4.73 2.58 -3.47
N TYR A 271 -4.50 1.27 -3.37
CA TYR A 271 -4.52 0.58 -2.08
C TYR A 271 -3.40 1.08 -1.16
N TYR A 272 -2.27 1.50 -1.74
CA TYR A 272 -1.10 1.95 -0.99
C TYR A 272 -1.36 3.30 -0.31
N GLU A 273 -1.93 4.27 -1.03
CA GLU A 273 -2.41 5.56 -0.51
C GLU A 273 -3.57 5.37 0.47
N HIS A 274 -4.58 4.57 0.07
CA HIS A 274 -5.80 4.39 0.86
C HIS A 274 -5.51 3.83 2.24
N THR A 275 -4.79 2.70 2.30
CA THR A 275 -4.41 2.08 3.57
C THR A 275 -3.31 2.88 4.28
N GLY A 276 -2.42 3.57 3.55
CA GLY A 276 -1.39 4.44 4.11
C GLY A 276 -1.97 5.61 4.92
N ILE A 277 -3.00 6.26 4.37
CA ILE A 277 -3.76 7.31 5.08
C ILE A 277 -4.43 6.73 6.34
N GLN A 278 -5.04 5.53 6.24
CA GLN A 278 -5.65 4.87 7.40
C GLN A 278 -4.62 4.53 8.50
N THR A 279 -3.43 4.05 8.13
CA THR A 279 -2.33 3.78 9.07
C THR A 279 -1.92 5.06 9.80
N VAL A 280 -1.70 6.15 9.06
CA VAL A 280 -1.31 7.44 9.66
C VAL A 280 -2.40 7.98 10.58
N ALA A 281 -3.66 7.93 10.15
CA ALA A 281 -4.80 8.39 10.94
C ALA A 281 -4.93 7.60 12.25
N ARG A 282 -4.82 6.27 12.20
CA ARG A 282 -4.86 5.41 13.40
C ARG A 282 -3.77 5.81 14.40
N HIS A 283 -2.53 5.98 13.93
CA HIS A 283 -1.42 6.35 14.81
C HIS A 283 -1.61 7.74 15.44
N LEU A 284 -2.09 8.72 14.66
CA LEU A 284 -2.35 10.06 15.15
C LEU A 284 -3.49 10.09 16.17
N ILE A 285 -4.59 9.38 15.91
CA ILE A 285 -5.75 9.34 16.79
C ILE A 285 -5.42 8.69 18.12
N LEU A 286 -4.75 7.52 18.10
CA LEU A 286 -4.40 6.83 19.34
C LEU A 286 -3.43 7.64 20.19
N ARG A 287 -2.39 8.21 19.57
CA ARG A 287 -1.47 9.10 20.28
C ARG A 287 -2.17 10.34 20.81
N ALA A 288 -3.05 10.95 20.02
CA ALA A 288 -3.81 12.11 20.45
C ALA A 288 -4.74 11.79 21.63
N ALA A 289 -5.36 10.61 21.64
CA ALA A 289 -6.18 10.13 22.75
C ALA A 289 -5.34 9.95 24.03
N GLU A 290 -4.17 9.30 23.93
CA GLU A 290 -3.25 9.12 25.06
C GLU A 290 -2.72 10.44 25.64
N GLU A 291 -2.56 11.48 24.82
CA GLU A 291 -2.05 12.79 25.25
C GLU A 291 -3.11 13.71 25.86
N ILE A 292 -4.41 13.41 25.71
CA ILE A 292 -5.51 14.20 26.29
C ILE A 292 -6.13 13.57 27.54
N ASP A 293 -5.86 12.29 27.80
CA ASP A 293 -6.24 11.56 29.03
C ASP A 293 -5.39 11.99 30.24
#